data_AF-A0ABD1U8C5-F1
#
_entry.id   AF-A0ABD1U8C5-F1
#
_cell.length_a   1.000
_cell.length_b   1.000
_cell.length_c   1.000
_cell.angle_alpha   90.00
_cell.angle_beta   90.00
_cell.angle_gamma   90.00
#
_symmetry.space_group_name_H-M   'P 1'
#
loop_
_entity.id
_entity.type
_entity.pdbx_description
1 polymer ?
#
loop_
_entity_poly.entity_id
_entity_poly.type
_entity_poly.pdbx_seq_one_letter_code
_entity_poly.pdbx_strand_id
1 'polypeptide(L)'
;MDNGFVNLTLLSPSGMIVGIQYKEIKNILEYRFKESRRRFHYMVISDDRQRMMPIDHDRITGRALEYKEAILLTNPHSPTFKHEVDDKYQYSCNNKDNLVHGWISTNPRIGFWIITPSYEFRAGGPIKPDLTSHVGPTSLALMPAKSAYVGLAAPGNLGSWQEETKGYQFWTQTDEMGYFTIRNVRASTYNLNA
;
A
#
# COMPACT_ATOMS: atom_id res chain seq x y z
N MET A 1 -21.46 6.35 -6.45
CA MET A 1 -22.03 6.35 -5.08
C MET A 1 -21.86 7.74 -4.55
N ASP A 2 -22.93 8.40 -4.12
CA ASP A 2 -22.90 9.80 -3.67
C ASP A 2 -23.51 9.88 -2.27
N ASN A 3 -22.80 10.54 -1.34
CA ASN A 3 -23.27 10.75 0.04
C ASN A 3 -23.63 12.22 0.34
N GLY A 4 -23.75 13.07 -0.69
CA GLY A 4 -24.01 14.50 -0.56
C GLY A 4 -22.78 15.35 -0.28
N PHE A 5 -21.61 14.74 -0.02
CA PHE A 5 -20.34 15.44 0.21
C PHE A 5 -19.27 15.03 -0.80
N VAL A 6 -19.20 13.74 -1.13
CA VAL A 6 -18.23 13.12 -2.04
C VAL A 6 -18.98 12.16 -2.96
N ASN A 7 -18.62 12.16 -4.24
CA ASN A 7 -19.13 11.19 -5.20
C ASN A 7 -18.00 10.25 -5.66
N LEU A 8 -18.25 8.95 -5.53
CA LEU A 8 -17.33 7.86 -5.85
C LEU A 8 -17.75 7.14 -7.14
N THR A 9 -16.77 6.93 -8.02
CA THR A 9 -16.93 6.11 -9.22
C THR A 9 -16.21 4.78 -9.03
N LEU A 10 -16.94 3.68 -9.20
CA LEU A 10 -16.43 2.31 -9.09
C LEU A 10 -16.41 1.65 -10.47
N LEU A 11 -15.39 0.83 -10.74
CA LEU A 11 -15.42 -0.07 -11.88
C LEU A 11 -16.28 -1.30 -11.58
N SER A 12 -17.12 -1.67 -12.54
CA SER A 12 -17.83 -2.94 -12.53
C SER A 12 -17.07 -3.95 -13.41
N PRO A 13 -16.87 -5.20 -12.96
CA PRO A 13 -17.33 -5.79 -11.69
C PRO A 13 -16.33 -5.66 -10.53
N SER A 14 -15.13 -5.10 -10.76
CA SER A 14 -14.01 -5.19 -9.80
C SER A 14 -14.21 -4.44 -8.48
N GLY A 15 -15.13 -3.48 -8.44
CA GLY A 15 -15.32 -2.60 -7.28
C GLY A 15 -14.19 -1.59 -7.07
N MET A 16 -13.21 -1.49 -7.99
CA MET A 16 -12.10 -0.56 -7.86
C MET A 16 -12.60 0.88 -7.92
N ILE A 17 -12.22 1.71 -6.94
CA ILE A 17 -12.48 3.15 -6.97
C ILE A 17 -11.57 3.79 -8.02
N VAL A 18 -12.17 4.41 -9.02
CA VAL A 18 -11.47 5.11 -10.13
C VAL A 18 -11.76 6.61 -10.17
N GLY A 19 -12.72 7.06 -9.37
CA GLY A 19 -13.07 8.46 -9.28
C GLY A 19 -13.47 8.85 -7.86
N ILE A 20 -12.92 9.95 -7.37
CA ILE A 20 -13.39 10.64 -6.17
C ILE A 20 -13.62 12.09 -6.55
N GLN A 21 -14.88 12.49 -6.69
CA GLN A 21 -15.26 13.87 -6.93
C GLN A 21 -15.53 14.56 -5.59
N TYR A 22 -14.97 15.75 -5.40
CA TYR A 22 -15.17 16.58 -4.22
C TYR A 22 -15.24 18.05 -4.61
N LYS A 23 -16.37 18.70 -4.32
CA LYS A 23 -16.66 20.08 -4.74
C LYS A 23 -16.44 20.23 -6.26
N GLU A 24 -15.71 21.26 -6.68
CA GLU A 24 -15.32 21.55 -8.07
C GLU A 24 -14.28 20.57 -8.64
N ILE A 25 -13.68 19.71 -7.82
CA ILE A 25 -12.66 18.75 -8.26
C ILE A 25 -13.36 17.53 -8.84
N LYS A 26 -13.38 17.43 -10.18
CA LYS A 26 -14.00 16.32 -10.91
C LYS A 26 -13.48 14.95 -10.52
N ASN A 27 -12.16 14.82 -10.31
CA ASN A 27 -11.56 13.58 -9.84
C ASN A 27 -10.23 13.85 -9.11
N ILE A 28 -10.20 13.55 -7.82
CA ILE A 28 -9.00 13.65 -6.96
C ILE A 28 -7.98 12.56 -7.32
N LEU A 29 -8.43 11.40 -7.81
CA LEU A 29 -7.58 10.25 -8.19
C LEU A 29 -7.04 10.32 -9.61
N GLU A 30 -7.43 11.33 -10.39
CA GLU A 30 -6.99 11.42 -11.78
C GLU A 30 -5.46 11.46 -11.82
N TYR A 31 -4.82 10.57 -12.57
CA TYR A 31 -3.35 10.45 -12.61
C TYR A 31 -2.77 10.82 -13.98
N ARG A 32 -3.65 11.05 -14.97
CA ARG A 32 -3.28 11.36 -16.35
C ARG A 32 -2.92 12.84 -16.54
N PHE A 33 -3.42 13.74 -15.69
CA PHE A 33 -2.96 15.13 -15.70
C PHE A 33 -1.67 15.30 -14.89
N LYS A 34 -0.68 15.99 -15.46
CA LYS A 34 0.58 16.29 -14.76
C LYS A 34 0.37 17.05 -13.44
N GLU A 35 -0.68 17.88 -13.36
CA GLU A 35 -1.06 18.58 -12.13
C GLU A 35 -1.64 17.67 -11.04
N SER A 36 -2.34 16.59 -11.41
CA SER A 36 -2.94 15.69 -10.44
C SER A 36 -1.95 14.66 -9.88
N ARG A 37 -0.90 14.30 -10.65
CA ARG A 37 0.32 13.66 -10.11
C ARG A 37 1.05 14.49 -9.05
N ARG A 38 0.68 15.77 -8.93
CA ARG A 38 1.34 16.81 -8.13
C ARG A 38 0.36 17.52 -7.18
N ARG A 39 -0.72 16.87 -6.74
CA ARG A 39 -1.59 17.53 -5.74
C ARG A 39 -1.02 17.31 -4.35
N PHE A 40 -0.80 16.05 -4.00
CA PHE A 40 -0.39 15.63 -2.67
C PHE A 40 1.13 15.53 -2.58
N HIS A 41 1.74 16.46 -1.85
CA HIS A 41 3.20 16.51 -1.65
C HIS A 41 3.60 16.55 -0.19
N TYR A 42 2.66 16.79 0.72
CA TYR A 42 2.96 16.86 2.14
C TYR A 42 2.36 15.64 2.82
N MET A 43 3.20 14.82 3.41
CA MET A 43 2.79 13.58 4.08
C MET A 43 2.82 13.79 5.58
N VAL A 44 1.81 13.25 6.26
CA VAL A 44 1.68 13.28 7.71
C VAL A 44 1.49 11.85 8.20
N ILE A 45 2.42 11.38 9.03
CA ILE A 45 2.38 10.07 9.70
C ILE A 45 1.99 10.24 11.16
N SER A 46 2.51 11.28 11.82
CA SER A 46 2.20 11.67 13.19
C SER A 46 2.52 13.16 13.37
N ASP A 47 2.16 13.74 14.52
CA ASP A 47 2.40 15.15 14.83
C ASP A 47 3.88 15.56 14.67
N ASP A 48 4.79 14.66 15.01
CA ASP A 48 6.24 14.81 14.94
C ASP A 48 6.85 14.27 13.63
N ARG A 49 6.09 13.54 12.81
CA ARG A 49 6.57 12.93 11.55
C ARG A 49 5.72 13.36 10.38
N GLN A 50 6.06 14.54 9.87
CA GLN A 50 5.41 15.13 8.71
C GLN A 50 6.42 15.92 7.89
N ARG A 51 6.33 15.84 6.55
CA ARG A 51 7.24 16.56 5.66
C ARG A 51 6.69 16.70 4.25
N MET A 52 7.30 17.62 3.50
CA MET A 52 7.25 17.59 2.04
C MET A 52 7.97 16.33 1.54
N MET A 53 7.38 15.68 0.55
CA MET A 53 7.84 14.42 -0.01
C MET A 53 8.42 14.61 -1.42
N PRO A 54 9.47 13.84 -1.77
CA PRO A 54 9.89 13.73 -3.16
C PRO A 54 8.75 13.15 -4.01
N ILE A 55 8.81 13.36 -5.33
CA ILE A 55 7.86 12.71 -6.25
C ILE A 55 8.41 11.36 -6.70
N ASP A 56 7.56 10.48 -7.24
CA ASP A 56 7.99 9.16 -7.73
C ASP A 56 9.15 9.24 -8.73
N HIS A 57 9.13 10.26 -9.59
CA HIS A 57 10.18 10.46 -10.57
C HIS A 57 11.57 10.71 -9.94
N ASP A 58 11.61 11.34 -8.77
CA ASP A 58 12.86 11.59 -8.05
C ASP A 58 13.49 10.28 -7.57
N ARG A 59 12.66 9.29 -7.21
CA ARG A 59 13.14 7.94 -6.87
C ARG A 59 13.54 7.13 -8.09
N ILE A 60 12.76 7.21 -9.17
CA ILE A 60 13.06 6.48 -10.42
C ILE A 60 14.40 6.92 -11.02
N THR A 61 14.72 8.21 -10.92
CA THR A 61 15.99 8.77 -11.41
C THR A 61 17.11 8.77 -10.36
N GLY A 62 16.77 8.38 -9.12
CA GLY A 62 17.72 8.24 -8.03
C GLY A 62 18.63 7.03 -8.17
N ARG A 63 19.62 6.95 -7.27
CA ARG A 63 20.57 5.83 -7.23
C ARG A 63 20.19 4.89 -6.09
N ALA A 64 19.83 3.65 -6.42
CA ALA A 64 19.66 2.60 -5.42
C ALA A 64 20.98 2.37 -4.67
N LEU A 65 20.89 2.22 -3.35
CA LEU A 65 22.02 1.86 -2.48
C LEU A 65 22.08 0.34 -2.31
N GLU A 66 22.82 -0.14 -1.30
CA GLU A 66 22.96 -1.58 -1.04
C GLU A 66 21.62 -2.27 -0.76
N TYR A 67 20.67 -1.55 -0.15
CA TYR A 67 19.29 -1.98 -0.01
C TYR A 67 18.44 -1.39 -1.14
N LYS A 68 17.72 -2.25 -1.86
CA LYS A 68 16.91 -1.85 -3.03
C LYS A 68 15.78 -0.86 -2.66
N GLU A 69 15.35 -0.86 -1.41
CA GLU A 69 14.35 0.07 -0.88
C GLU A 69 14.91 1.47 -0.63
N ALA A 70 16.23 1.60 -0.44
CA ALA A 70 16.94 2.83 -0.12
C ALA A 70 17.45 3.51 -1.40
N ILE A 71 16.88 4.66 -1.73
CA ILE A 71 17.20 5.41 -2.93
C ILE A 71 17.82 6.75 -2.56
N LEU A 72 19.07 6.97 -2.99
CA LEU A 72 19.72 8.27 -2.91
C LEU A 72 19.17 9.21 -3.99
N LEU A 73 18.62 10.34 -3.58
CA LEU A 73 18.07 11.37 -4.47
C LEU A 73 19.20 12.24 -5.02
N THR A 74 19.60 11.99 -6.26
CA THR A 74 20.75 12.64 -6.92
C THR A 74 20.37 13.91 -7.66
N ASN A 75 19.20 13.93 -8.31
CA ASN A 75 18.67 15.06 -9.07
C ASN A 75 17.14 15.22 -8.88
N PRO A 76 16.67 15.42 -7.64
CA PRO A 76 15.24 15.55 -7.36
C PRO A 76 14.64 16.86 -7.89
N HIS A 77 13.33 16.87 -8.09
CA HIS A 77 12.58 18.03 -8.56
C HIS A 77 12.70 19.24 -7.60
N SER A 78 12.70 18.98 -6.29
CA SER A 78 13.04 19.99 -5.28
C SER A 78 14.50 19.83 -4.86
N PRO A 79 15.36 20.86 -5.00
CA PRO A 79 16.76 20.79 -4.59
C PRO A 79 16.97 20.45 -3.11
N THR A 80 15.96 20.71 -2.25
CA THR A 80 16.00 20.40 -0.82
C THR A 80 16.20 18.92 -0.53
N PHE A 81 15.72 18.04 -1.41
CA PHE A 81 15.85 16.59 -1.23
C PHE A 81 17.17 16.04 -1.76
N LYS A 82 18.02 16.87 -2.37
CA LYS A 82 19.26 16.41 -2.98
C LYS A 82 20.18 15.85 -1.88
N HIS A 83 20.75 14.68 -2.14
CA HIS A 83 21.56 13.91 -1.19
C HIS A 83 20.79 13.27 -0.03
N GLU A 84 19.47 13.40 0.04
CA GLU A 84 18.66 12.60 0.95
C GLU A 84 18.54 11.16 0.45
N VAL A 85 18.41 10.23 1.39
CA VAL A 85 18.06 8.84 1.12
C VAL A 85 16.60 8.65 1.50
N ASP A 86 15.78 8.35 0.49
CA ASP A 86 14.39 7.92 0.68
C ASP A 86 14.36 6.40 0.80
N ASP A 87 13.80 5.89 1.90
CA ASP A 87 13.65 4.46 2.14
C ASP A 87 12.20 4.11 2.50
N LYS A 88 11.74 2.97 1.97
CA LYS A 88 10.37 2.51 2.13
C LYS A 88 9.92 2.40 3.58
N TYR A 89 10.80 1.99 4.47
CA TYR A 89 10.49 1.69 5.88
C TYR A 89 10.58 2.93 6.78
N GLN A 90 11.12 4.06 6.29
CA GLN A 90 11.12 5.35 7.00
C GLN A 90 9.71 5.83 7.36
N TYR A 91 8.69 5.32 6.67
CA TYR A 91 7.30 5.71 6.82
C TYR A 91 6.46 4.66 7.58
N SER A 92 7.12 3.67 8.19
CA SER A 92 6.44 2.73 9.08
C SER A 92 6.13 3.37 10.43
N CYS A 93 5.09 2.91 11.12
CA CYS A 93 4.86 3.24 12.51
C CYS A 93 4.28 2.04 13.26
N ASN A 94 4.47 2.02 14.58
CA ASN A 94 3.94 0.97 15.43
C ASN A 94 2.43 0.93 15.34
N ASN A 95 1.86 -0.26 15.36
CA ASN A 95 0.42 -0.45 15.25
C ASN A 95 -0.39 0.35 16.27
N LYS A 96 0.09 0.45 17.52
CA LYS A 96 -0.57 1.25 18.57
C LYS A 96 -0.62 2.75 18.24
N ASP A 97 0.33 3.28 17.47
CA ASP A 97 0.46 4.71 17.20
C ASP A 97 -0.17 5.08 15.84
N ASN A 98 -0.45 4.08 15.00
CA ASN A 98 -0.97 4.21 13.64
C ASN A 98 -2.49 4.44 13.61
N LEU A 99 -2.96 5.57 14.14
CA LEU A 99 -4.39 5.91 14.17
C LEU A 99 -4.84 6.67 12.95
N VAL A 100 -4.02 7.62 12.48
CA VAL A 100 -4.33 8.49 11.36
C VAL A 100 -3.06 8.85 10.61
N HIS A 101 -3.10 8.73 9.30
CA HIS A 101 -2.02 9.16 8.42
C HIS A 101 -2.60 9.56 7.07
N GLY A 102 -1.84 10.33 6.30
CA GLY A 102 -2.36 10.79 5.03
C GLY A 102 -1.50 11.82 4.33
N TRP A 103 -2.17 12.55 3.45
CA TRP A 103 -1.57 13.48 2.53
C TRP A 103 -2.32 14.80 2.50
N ILE A 104 -1.57 15.88 2.33
CA ILE A 104 -2.08 17.22 2.14
C ILE A 104 -1.65 17.72 0.76
N SER A 105 -2.62 18.28 0.05
CA SER A 105 -2.44 19.07 -1.15
C SER A 105 -2.62 20.53 -0.79
N THR A 106 -1.70 21.37 -1.22
CA THR A 106 -1.77 22.83 -1.01
C THR A 106 -2.56 23.53 -2.11
N ASN A 107 -2.69 22.90 -3.29
CA ASN A 107 -3.48 23.41 -4.39
C ASN A 107 -4.16 22.27 -5.19
N PRO A 108 -5.48 22.07 -5.01
CA PRO A 108 -6.36 22.74 -4.05
C PRO A 108 -6.02 22.34 -2.61
N ARG A 109 -6.39 23.18 -1.63
CA ARG A 109 -6.20 22.89 -0.19
C ARG A 109 -7.14 21.76 0.25
N ILE A 110 -6.68 20.52 0.13
CA ILE A 110 -7.41 19.31 0.49
C ILE A 110 -6.50 18.34 1.23
N GLY A 111 -7.06 17.58 2.17
CA GLY A 111 -6.39 16.48 2.84
C GLY A 111 -7.06 15.16 2.48
N PHE A 112 -6.26 14.10 2.40
CA PHE A 112 -6.73 12.72 2.29
C PHE A 112 -6.16 11.94 3.47
N TRP A 113 -7.03 11.32 4.26
CA TRP A 113 -6.66 10.68 5.52
C TRP A 113 -7.17 9.25 5.54
N ILE A 114 -6.32 8.33 5.97
CA ILE A 114 -6.70 7.01 6.43
C ILE A 114 -6.87 7.10 7.94
N ILE A 115 -8.05 6.74 8.44
CA ILE A 115 -8.36 6.72 9.86
C ILE A 115 -8.62 5.27 10.25
N THR A 116 -7.86 4.78 11.22
CA THR A 116 -8.00 3.44 11.80
C THR A 116 -8.61 3.56 13.20
N PRO A 117 -9.93 3.38 13.35
CA PRO A 117 -10.61 3.57 14.63
C PRO A 117 -10.48 2.37 15.59
N SER A 118 -9.99 1.22 15.11
CA SER A 118 -9.82 -0.01 15.90
C SER A 118 -8.54 -0.73 15.50
N TYR A 119 -7.91 -1.40 16.46
CA TYR A 119 -6.75 -2.27 16.22
C TYR A 119 -7.13 -3.75 16.10
N GLU A 120 -8.42 -4.11 16.22
CA GLU A 120 -8.88 -5.51 16.28
C GLU A 120 -8.51 -6.33 15.05
N PHE A 121 -8.39 -5.69 13.88
CA PHE A 121 -7.99 -6.35 12.65
C PHE A 121 -6.46 -6.42 12.47
N ARG A 122 -5.66 -5.85 13.38
CA ARG A 122 -4.19 -5.81 13.24
C ARG A 122 -3.55 -7.03 13.87
N ALA A 123 -2.59 -7.61 13.17
CA ALA A 123 -1.81 -8.75 13.62
C ALA A 123 -0.41 -8.35 14.11
N GLY A 124 0.17 -9.12 15.02
CA GLY A 124 1.55 -8.97 15.50
C GLY A 124 1.77 -8.00 16.67
N GLY A 125 0.70 -7.53 17.31
CA GLY A 125 0.77 -6.78 18.56
C GLY A 125 1.06 -5.28 18.40
N PRO A 126 1.04 -4.52 19.51
CA PRO A 126 1.04 -3.05 19.49
C PRO A 126 2.35 -2.42 18.99
N ILE A 127 3.47 -3.10 19.14
CA ILE A 127 4.82 -2.60 18.77
C ILE A 127 5.29 -3.09 17.40
N LYS A 128 4.48 -3.86 16.67
CA LYS A 128 4.82 -4.23 15.29
C LYS A 128 4.72 -2.97 14.41
N PRO A 129 5.79 -2.63 13.66
CA PRO A 129 5.72 -1.57 12.68
C PRO A 129 4.95 -2.04 11.44
N ASP A 130 4.01 -1.24 10.98
CA ASP A 130 3.32 -1.42 9.72
C ASP A 130 3.46 -0.17 8.84
N LEU A 131 3.36 -0.35 7.52
CA LEU A 131 3.47 0.73 6.57
C LEU A 131 2.26 1.67 6.66
N THR A 132 2.50 2.97 6.47
CA THR A 132 1.46 4.02 6.47
C THR A 132 1.29 4.62 5.08
N SER A 133 1.55 5.92 4.92
CA SER A 133 1.70 6.58 3.63
C SER A 133 3.11 6.36 3.06
N HIS A 134 3.24 6.53 1.75
CA HIS A 134 4.50 6.35 1.03
C HIS A 134 4.56 7.29 -0.18
N VAL A 135 5.77 7.63 -0.63
CA VAL A 135 6.02 8.41 -1.87
C VAL A 135 5.08 8.02 -3.02
N GLY A 136 4.68 9.00 -3.82
CA GLY A 136 3.75 8.76 -4.93
C GLY A 136 2.31 8.71 -4.46
N PRO A 137 1.84 9.81 -3.83
CA PRO A 137 0.78 9.88 -2.81
C PRO A 137 0.06 8.57 -2.50
N THR A 138 0.83 7.61 -1.97
CA THR A 138 0.32 6.28 -1.66
C THR A 138 -0.09 6.26 -0.20
N SER A 139 -1.28 5.74 0.09
CA SER A 139 -1.74 5.53 1.47
C SER A 139 -2.10 4.05 1.63
N LEU A 140 -1.48 3.38 2.60
CA LEU A 140 -1.73 1.97 2.87
C LEU A 140 -2.59 1.83 4.12
N ALA A 141 -3.57 0.92 4.03
CA ALA A 141 -4.30 0.38 5.16
C ALA A 141 -4.07 -1.13 5.15
N LEU A 142 -3.03 -1.58 5.86
CA LEU A 142 -2.68 -3.00 5.92
C LEU A 142 -3.73 -3.75 6.74
N MET A 143 -4.52 -4.55 6.05
CA MET A 143 -5.47 -5.48 6.65
C MET A 143 -4.98 -6.89 6.33
N PRO A 144 -4.81 -7.77 7.32
CA PRO A 144 -4.54 -9.17 7.07
C PRO A 144 -5.67 -9.77 6.21
N ALA A 145 -5.30 -10.64 5.26
CA ALA A 145 -6.28 -11.34 4.46
C ALA A 145 -7.02 -12.35 5.34
N LYS A 146 -8.32 -12.15 5.56
CA LYS A 146 -9.18 -13.07 6.31
C LYS A 146 -9.72 -14.15 5.38
N SER A 147 -9.55 -15.42 5.74
CA SER A 147 -10.09 -16.58 5.00
C SER A 147 -9.61 -16.73 3.55
N ALA A 148 -8.50 -16.10 3.19
CA ALA A 148 -7.83 -16.38 1.91
C ALA A 148 -7.32 -17.82 1.91
N TYR A 149 -7.58 -18.53 0.80
CA TYR A 149 -7.03 -19.86 0.56
C TYR A 149 -5.57 -19.73 0.15
N VAL A 150 -4.67 -20.31 0.93
CA VAL A 150 -3.24 -20.36 0.64
C VAL A 150 -2.88 -21.81 0.35
N GLY A 151 -2.21 -22.04 -0.80
CA GLY A 151 -1.97 -23.38 -1.33
C GLY A 151 -0.54 -23.60 -1.83
N LEU A 152 -0.04 -24.82 -1.59
CA LEU A 152 1.16 -25.39 -2.21
C LEU A 152 0.74 -26.33 -3.34
N ALA A 153 1.29 -26.12 -4.53
CA ALA A 153 1.10 -26.99 -5.68
C ALA A 153 2.45 -27.29 -6.35
N ALA A 154 2.52 -28.39 -7.09
CA ALA A 154 3.68 -28.67 -7.93
C ALA A 154 3.92 -27.52 -8.94
N PRO A 155 5.18 -27.22 -9.29
CA PRO A 155 5.47 -26.18 -10.28
C PRO A 155 4.74 -26.43 -11.61
N GLY A 156 4.14 -25.39 -12.17
CA GLY A 156 3.31 -25.46 -13.39
C GLY A 156 3.02 -24.08 -13.98
N ASN A 157 2.18 -24.04 -15.01
CA ASN A 157 1.76 -22.78 -15.65
C ASN A 157 0.92 -21.92 -14.68
N LEU A 158 0.99 -20.59 -14.82
CA LEU A 158 0.20 -19.66 -14.00
C LEU A 158 -1.29 -20.03 -14.02
N GLY A 159 -1.89 -20.17 -12.82
CA GLY A 159 -3.30 -20.57 -12.64
C GLY A 159 -3.56 -22.07 -12.60
N SER A 160 -2.59 -22.94 -12.95
CA SER A 160 -2.81 -24.39 -12.99
C SER A 160 -3.14 -24.99 -11.63
N TRP A 161 -2.73 -24.38 -10.52
CA TRP A 161 -3.02 -24.85 -9.17
C TRP A 161 -4.52 -24.86 -8.83
N GLN A 162 -5.34 -24.08 -9.53
CA GLN A 162 -6.79 -24.00 -9.31
C GLN A 162 -7.55 -25.17 -9.95
N GLU A 163 -6.97 -25.83 -10.96
CA GLU A 163 -7.67 -26.79 -11.83
C GLU A 163 -6.93 -28.14 -12.02
N GLU A 164 -5.65 -28.22 -11.65
CA GLU A 164 -4.83 -29.42 -11.84
C GLU A 164 -5.17 -30.53 -10.82
N THR A 165 -5.33 -31.76 -11.29
CA THR A 165 -5.66 -32.93 -10.45
C THR A 165 -4.48 -33.89 -10.26
N LYS A 166 -3.34 -33.63 -10.94
CA LYS A 166 -2.13 -34.44 -10.86
C LYS A 166 -1.18 -33.93 -9.77
N GLY A 167 -0.80 -34.82 -8.85
CA GLY A 167 0.16 -34.54 -7.78
C GLY A 167 -0.49 -34.22 -6.44
N TYR A 168 0.33 -33.94 -5.42
CA TYR A 168 -0.16 -33.55 -4.10
C TYR A 168 -0.35 -32.03 -4.04
N GLN A 169 -1.55 -31.60 -3.68
CA GLN A 169 -1.83 -30.23 -3.31
C GLN A 169 -2.10 -30.16 -1.82
N PHE A 170 -1.64 -29.08 -1.20
CA PHE A 170 -1.89 -28.80 0.21
C PHE A 170 -2.39 -27.38 0.31
N TRP A 171 -3.47 -27.16 1.04
CA TRP A 171 -4.01 -25.83 1.23
C TRP A 171 -4.55 -25.66 2.63
N THR A 172 -4.61 -24.42 3.05
CA THR A 172 -5.26 -24.02 4.30
C THR A 172 -5.89 -22.65 4.11
N GLN A 173 -6.87 -22.33 4.93
CA GLN A 173 -7.36 -20.97 5.03
C GLN A 173 -6.54 -20.23 6.06
N THR A 174 -6.28 -18.96 5.76
CA THR A 174 -5.77 -18.02 6.75
C THR A 174 -6.77 -17.85 7.89
N ASP A 175 -6.25 -17.74 9.11
CA ASP A 175 -7.04 -17.41 10.29
C ASP A 175 -7.52 -15.94 10.25
N GLU A 176 -8.20 -15.51 11.32
CA GLU A 176 -8.75 -14.16 11.43
C GLU A 176 -7.67 -13.05 11.36
N MET A 177 -6.40 -13.42 11.54
CA MET A 177 -5.25 -12.52 11.57
C MET A 177 -4.35 -12.70 10.34
N GLY A 178 -4.77 -13.47 9.33
CA GLY A 178 -4.01 -13.71 8.11
C GLY A 178 -2.86 -14.71 8.27
N TYR A 179 -2.73 -15.37 9.43
CA TYR A 179 -1.73 -16.42 9.62
C TYR A 179 -2.22 -17.73 9.05
N PHE A 180 -1.29 -18.56 8.59
CA PHE A 180 -1.61 -19.88 8.05
C PHE A 180 -0.58 -20.91 8.47
N THR A 181 -1.00 -22.17 8.59
CA THR A 181 -0.11 -23.30 8.79
C THR A 181 -0.59 -24.45 7.92
N ILE A 182 0.22 -24.85 6.94
CA ILE A 182 -0.03 -26.04 6.14
C ILE A 182 0.72 -27.20 6.79
N ARG A 183 -0.01 -28.06 7.52
CA ARG A 183 0.57 -29.21 8.23
C ARG A 183 0.68 -30.42 7.30
N ASN A 184 1.60 -31.32 7.63
CA ASN A 184 1.77 -32.62 6.95
C ASN A 184 2.08 -32.51 5.44
N VAL A 185 2.77 -31.44 5.03
CA VAL A 185 3.28 -31.29 3.67
C VAL A 185 4.39 -32.32 3.44
N ARG A 186 4.31 -33.06 2.34
CA ARG A 186 5.36 -34.02 1.96
C ARG A 186 6.62 -33.26 1.52
N ALA A 187 7.80 -33.79 1.81
CA ALA A 187 9.05 -33.17 1.36
C ALA A 187 9.14 -33.17 -0.17
N SER A 188 9.14 -31.98 -0.78
CA SER A 188 9.31 -31.76 -2.23
C SER A 188 9.46 -30.25 -2.51
N THR A 189 9.60 -29.88 -3.79
CA THR A 189 9.57 -28.49 -4.28
C THR A 189 8.15 -28.10 -4.70
N TYR A 190 7.66 -26.96 -4.20
CA TYR A 190 6.32 -26.45 -4.45
C TYR A 190 6.35 -24.95 -4.79
N ASN A 191 5.33 -24.49 -5.52
CA ASN A 191 4.98 -23.08 -5.60
C ASN A 191 3.97 -22.72 -4.50
N LEU A 192 4.19 -21.60 -3.82
CA LEU A 192 3.23 -21.01 -2.88
C LEU A 192 2.30 -20.05 -3.63
N ASN A 193 0.99 -20.26 -3.50
CA ASN A 193 -0.06 -19.45 -4.11
C ASN A 193 -0.96 -18.89 -3.00
N ALA A 194 -1.31 -17.60 -3.09
CA ALA A 194 -2.16 -16.87 -2.14
C ALA A 194 -3.03 -15.86 -2.89
#